data_AF-A0A521KR55-F1
#
_entry.id   AF-A0A521KR55-F1
#
_cell.length_a   1.000
_cell.length_b   1.000
_cell.length_c   1.000
_cell.angle_alpha   90.00
_cell.angle_beta   90.00
_cell.angle_gamma   90.00
#
_symmetry.space_group_name_H-M   'P 1'
#
loop_
_entity.id
_entity.type
_entity.pdbx_description
1 polymer ?
#
loop_
_entity_poly.entity_id
_entity_poly.type
_entity_poly.pdbx_seq_one_letter_code
_entity_poly.pdbx_strand_id
1 'polypeptide(L)'
;MPARRTPSVLTALQSALRAQPAGAQDAATVALAKRYALELDDADVISTAATKALRQLAKADVEDDLFEKFEALAARIEQVHVAATIGPKLLAALEQLGLTPKARNAILATPGGGGGNDGGPSPLGHLRALGSNRAPAVDSSAS
;
A
#
# COMPACT_ATOMS: atom_id res chain seq x y z
N MET A 1 26.32 6.53 24.09
CA MET A 1 25.08 5.87 23.63
C MET A 1 25.25 5.51 22.16
N PRO A 2 25.45 4.23 21.78
CA PRO A 2 25.55 3.86 20.38
C PRO A 2 24.20 4.15 19.70
N ALA A 3 24.24 4.83 18.55
CA ALA A 3 23.04 5.08 17.76
C ALA A 3 22.41 3.73 17.38
N ARG A 4 21.15 3.52 17.74
CA ARG A 4 20.40 2.34 17.28
C ARG A 4 20.31 2.46 15.76
N ARG A 5 20.97 1.54 15.03
CA ARG A 5 20.75 1.42 13.59
C ARG A 5 19.32 0.96 13.38
N THR A 6 18.52 1.81 12.75
CA THR A 6 17.23 1.39 12.21
C THR A 6 17.47 0.30 11.18
N PRO A 7 16.70 -0.81 11.22
CA PRO A 7 16.81 -1.86 10.21
C PRO A 7 16.45 -1.30 8.83
N SER A 8 17.06 -1.87 7.79
CA SER A 8 16.79 -1.45 6.41
C SER A 8 15.33 -1.69 6.04
N VAL A 9 14.78 -0.86 5.15
CA VAL A 9 13.40 -0.96 4.67
C VAL A 9 13.18 -2.32 3.98
N LEU A 10 14.16 -2.79 3.20
CA LEU A 10 14.09 -4.12 2.59
C LEU A 10 14.01 -5.23 3.63
N THR A 11 14.78 -5.11 4.71
CA THR A 11 14.77 -6.09 5.80
C THR A 11 13.41 -6.13 6.49
N ALA A 12 12.82 -4.97 6.74
CA ALA A 12 11.47 -4.86 7.31
C ALA A 12 10.41 -5.46 6.38
N LEU A 13 10.49 -5.18 5.07
CA LEU A 13 9.60 -5.75 4.06
C LEU A 13 9.72 -7.28 3.99
N GLN A 14 10.94 -7.81 3.99
CA GLN A 14 11.16 -9.26 3.98
C GLN A 14 10.60 -9.92 5.24
N SER A 15 10.75 -9.28 6.41
CA SER A 15 10.15 -9.78 7.66
C SER A 15 8.62 -9.81 7.57
N ALA A 16 8.00 -8.77 7.00
CA ALA A 16 6.56 -8.71 6.80
C ALA A 16 6.07 -9.81 5.83
N LEU A 17 6.77 -10.02 4.72
CA LEU A 17 6.46 -11.07 3.73
C LEU A 17 6.65 -12.49 4.28
N ARG A 18 7.53 -12.68 5.27
CA ARG A 18 7.68 -13.97 5.97
C ARG A 18 6.55 -14.21 6.95
N ALA A 19 6.16 -13.17 7.70
CA ALA A 19 5.04 -13.26 8.64
C ALA A 19 3.71 -13.50 7.90
N GLN A 20 3.62 -13.06 6.65
CA GLN A 20 2.49 -13.30 5.78
C GLN A 20 2.93 -13.50 4.34
N PRO A 21 3.03 -14.77 3.90
CA PRO A 21 3.35 -15.09 2.52
C PRO A 21 2.30 -14.49 1.57
N ALA A 22 2.79 -13.79 0.55
CA ALA A 22 1.94 -13.23 -0.50
C ALA A 22 1.46 -14.34 -1.44
N GLY A 23 0.24 -14.22 -1.95
CA GLY A 23 -0.31 -15.16 -2.92
C GLY A 23 0.33 -14.99 -4.30
N ALA A 24 0.05 -15.93 -5.22
CA ALA A 24 0.54 -15.83 -6.60
C ALA A 24 0.06 -14.55 -7.32
N GLN A 25 -1.12 -14.04 -6.95
CA GLN A 25 -1.70 -12.81 -7.51
C GLN A 25 -0.93 -11.54 -7.07
N ASP A 26 -0.17 -11.61 -5.97
CA ASP A 26 0.54 -10.47 -5.39
C ASP A 26 1.99 -10.35 -5.90
N ALA A 27 2.45 -11.28 -6.75
CA ALA A 27 3.86 -11.41 -7.13
C ALA A 27 4.43 -10.12 -7.75
N ALA A 28 3.66 -9.47 -8.63
CA ALA A 28 4.05 -8.20 -9.24
C ALA A 28 4.18 -7.07 -8.21
N THR A 29 3.25 -6.98 -7.26
CA THR A 29 3.28 -5.97 -6.20
C THR A 29 4.42 -6.19 -5.23
N VAL A 30 4.71 -7.44 -4.89
CA VAL A 30 5.87 -7.80 -4.05
C VAL A 30 7.19 -7.45 -4.74
N ALA A 31 7.30 -7.68 -6.06
CA ALA A 31 8.48 -7.30 -6.82
C ALA A 31 8.67 -5.77 -6.84
N LEU A 32 7.59 -5.02 -7.04
CA LEU A 32 7.61 -3.55 -7.00
C LEU A 32 8.00 -3.02 -5.61
N ALA A 33 7.40 -3.56 -4.56
CA ALA A 33 7.70 -3.17 -3.17
C ALA A 33 9.18 -3.44 -2.83
N LYS A 34 9.74 -4.58 -3.27
CA LYS A 34 11.17 -4.90 -3.09
C LYS A 34 12.07 -3.91 -3.80
N ARG A 35 11.73 -3.53 -5.04
CA ARG A 35 12.49 -2.55 -5.81
C ARG A 35 12.50 -1.19 -5.11
N TYR A 36 11.35 -0.71 -4.65
CA TYR A 36 11.31 0.55 -3.92
C TYR A 36 12.01 0.49 -2.57
N ALA A 37 11.92 -0.64 -1.87
CA ALA A 37 12.66 -0.80 -0.62
C ALA A 37 14.18 -0.72 -0.82
N LEU A 38 14.70 -1.29 -1.93
CA LEU A 38 16.11 -1.14 -2.33
C LEU A 38 16.45 0.32 -2.65
N GLU A 39 15.64 0.98 -3.47
CA GLU A 39 15.86 2.38 -3.85
C GLU A 39 15.85 3.32 -2.62
N LEU A 40 15.02 3.03 -1.61
CA LEU A 40 14.99 3.76 -0.34
C LEU A 40 16.23 3.49 0.52
N ASP A 41 16.66 2.24 0.64
CA ASP A 41 17.86 1.87 1.39
C ASP A 41 19.11 2.54 0.76
N ASP A 42 19.19 2.55 -0.58
CA ASP A 42 20.27 3.24 -1.31
C ASP A 42 20.24 4.75 -1.08
N ALA A 43 19.06 5.37 -1.11
CA ALA A 43 18.89 6.80 -0.84
C ALA A 43 19.35 7.19 0.58
N ASP A 44 19.11 6.36 1.60
CA ASP A 44 19.54 6.64 2.97
C ASP A 44 21.08 6.62 3.12
N VAL A 45 21.74 5.63 2.51
CA VAL A 45 23.21 5.54 2.46
C VAL A 45 23.80 6.79 1.81
N ILE A 46 23.20 7.20 0.70
CA ILE A 46 23.60 8.38 -0.06
C ILE A 46 23.43 9.66 0.76
N SER A 47 22.28 9.85 1.39
CA SER A 47 21.97 11.01 2.25
C SER A 47 22.96 11.15 3.40
N THR A 48 23.29 10.03 4.04
CA THR A 48 24.25 9.98 5.13
C THR A 48 25.66 10.35 4.65
N ALA A 49 26.08 9.84 3.50
CA ALA A 49 27.36 10.18 2.89
C ALA A 49 27.44 11.67 2.52
N ALA A 50 26.37 12.22 1.92
CA ALA A 50 26.27 13.62 1.58
C ALA A 50 26.36 14.53 2.82
N THR A 51 25.62 14.20 3.88
CA THR A 51 25.69 14.93 5.16
C THR A 51 27.09 14.91 5.77
N LYS A 52 27.79 13.78 5.68
CA LYS A 52 29.17 13.66 6.15
C LYS A 52 30.13 14.51 5.33
N ALA A 53 29.99 14.52 4.01
CA ALA A 53 30.80 15.36 3.12
C ALA A 53 30.57 16.85 3.40
N LEU A 54 29.31 17.29 3.56
CA LEU A 54 28.99 18.67 3.95
C LEU A 54 29.65 19.09 5.26
N ARG A 55 29.67 18.21 6.27
CA ARG A 55 30.36 18.48 7.55
C ARG A 55 31.88 18.56 7.42
N GLN A 56 32.47 17.88 6.43
CA GLN A 56 33.90 17.97 6.15
C GLN A 56 34.22 19.27 5.41
N LEU A 57 33.39 19.64 4.42
CA LEU A 57 33.48 20.91 3.70
C LEU A 57 33.37 22.11 4.63
N ALA A 58 32.39 22.12 5.54
CA ALA A 58 32.18 23.23 6.48
C ALA A 58 33.37 23.47 7.45
N LYS A 59 34.36 22.57 7.47
CA LYS A 59 35.58 22.69 8.28
C LYS A 59 36.79 23.14 7.47
N ALA A 60 36.70 23.18 6.14
CA ALA A 60 37.76 23.62 5.25
C ALA A 60 37.46 25.04 4.77
N ASP A 61 38.45 25.93 4.83
CA ASP A 61 38.40 27.23 4.14
C ASP A 61 38.27 26.98 2.63
N VAL A 62 37.29 27.58 1.98
CA VAL A 62 36.70 27.06 0.73
C VAL A 62 37.38 27.60 -0.54
N GLU A 63 37.91 26.70 -1.39
CA GLU A 63 38.40 26.95 -2.76
C GLU A 63 37.38 26.57 -3.86
N ASP A 64 37.58 26.99 -5.11
CA ASP A 64 36.62 26.84 -6.23
C ASP A 64 36.23 25.37 -6.57
N ASP A 65 37.11 24.40 -6.34
CA ASP A 65 36.84 22.95 -6.48
C ASP A 65 35.70 22.45 -5.57
N LEU A 66 35.30 23.25 -4.58
CA LEU A 66 34.20 22.96 -3.67
C LEU A 66 32.83 23.19 -4.31
N PHE A 67 32.75 24.05 -5.33
CA PHE A 67 31.49 24.37 -6.01
C PHE A 67 30.95 23.18 -6.82
N GLU A 68 31.81 22.50 -7.59
CA GLU A 68 31.43 21.28 -8.31
C GLU A 68 31.02 20.15 -7.35
N LYS A 69 31.69 20.04 -6.20
CA LYS A 69 31.34 19.09 -5.14
C LYS A 69 29.97 19.43 -4.51
N PHE A 70 29.65 20.71 -4.39
CA PHE A 70 28.34 21.17 -3.92
C PHE A 70 27.22 20.84 -4.92
N GLU A 71 27.46 21.03 -6.21
CA GLU A 71 26.48 20.76 -7.26
C GLU A 71 26.17 19.27 -7.37
N ALA A 72 27.20 18.42 -7.38
CA ALA A 72 27.03 16.96 -7.35
C ALA A 72 26.25 16.50 -6.11
N LEU A 73 26.46 17.17 -4.97
CA LEU A 73 25.82 16.84 -3.72
C LEU A 73 24.38 17.36 -3.63
N ALA A 74 24.07 18.52 -4.22
CA ALA A 74 22.72 19.03 -4.38
C ALA A 74 21.86 18.11 -5.26
N ALA A 75 22.38 17.68 -6.41
CA ALA A 75 21.72 16.70 -7.28
C ALA A 75 21.45 15.37 -6.54
N ARG A 76 22.38 14.99 -5.66
CA ARG A 76 22.26 13.79 -4.83
C ARG A 76 21.19 13.93 -3.74
N ILE A 77 21.09 15.10 -3.10
CA ILE A 77 20.03 15.42 -2.13
C ILE A 77 18.66 15.41 -2.82
N GLU A 78 18.57 15.93 -4.05
CA GLU A 78 17.33 15.94 -4.82
C GLU A 78 16.86 14.51 -5.16
N GLN A 79 17.77 13.62 -5.54
CA GLN A 79 17.47 12.17 -5.69
C GLN A 79 16.92 11.55 -4.40
N VAL A 80 17.54 11.85 -3.26
CA VAL A 80 17.07 11.37 -1.95
C VAL A 80 15.68 11.92 -1.63
N HIS A 81 15.43 13.20 -1.92
CA HIS A 81 14.13 13.83 -1.72
C HIS A 81 13.05 13.15 -2.57
N VAL A 82 13.32 12.89 -3.85
CA VAL A 82 12.41 12.16 -4.74
C VAL A 82 12.13 10.77 -4.19
N ALA A 83 13.15 10.00 -3.80
CA ALA A 83 12.96 8.69 -3.17
C ALA A 83 12.12 8.77 -1.88
N ALA A 84 12.36 9.77 -1.04
CA ALA A 84 11.58 10.00 0.19
C ALA A 84 10.10 10.33 -0.11
N THR A 85 9.80 11.01 -1.22
CA THR A 85 8.40 11.25 -1.64
C THR A 85 7.71 10.01 -2.18
N ILE A 86 8.45 8.97 -2.59
CA ILE A 86 7.88 7.71 -3.08
C ILE A 86 7.35 6.87 -1.90
N GLY A 87 7.97 6.92 -0.72
CA GLY A 87 7.55 6.14 0.46
C GLY A 87 6.06 6.28 0.81
N PRO A 88 5.54 7.50 1.04
CA PRO A 88 4.12 7.73 1.30
C PRO A 88 3.21 7.29 0.15
N LYS A 89 3.64 7.45 -1.11
CA LYS A 89 2.86 7.06 -2.30
C LYS A 89 2.79 5.54 -2.44
N LEU A 90 3.88 4.83 -2.15
CA LEU A 90 3.91 3.38 -2.11
C LEU A 90 3.00 2.84 -1.01
N LEU A 91 3.05 3.44 0.19
CA LEU A 91 2.17 3.05 1.29
C LEU A 91 0.70 3.24 0.91
N ALA A 92 0.34 4.38 0.30
CA ALA A 92 -1.01 4.63 -0.21
C ALA A 92 -1.44 3.60 -1.26
N ALA A 93 -0.55 3.22 -2.19
CA ALA A 93 -0.82 2.18 -3.18
C ALA A 93 -1.04 0.80 -2.53
N LEU A 94 -0.21 0.43 -1.53
CA LEU A 94 -0.38 -0.80 -0.78
C LEU A 94 -1.68 -0.81 0.05
N GLU A 95 -2.10 0.33 0.59
CA GLU A 95 -3.40 0.47 1.26
C GLU A 95 -4.56 0.27 0.28
N GLN A 96 -4.50 0.88 -0.90
CA GLN A 96 -5.53 0.71 -1.94
C GLN A 96 -5.64 -0.73 -2.44
N LEU A 97 -4.51 -1.46 -2.49
CA LEU A 97 -4.48 -2.87 -2.88
C LEU A 97 -4.88 -3.82 -1.73
N GLY A 98 -5.17 -3.31 -0.52
CA GLY A 98 -5.52 -4.14 0.62
C GLY A 98 -4.34 -4.92 1.20
N LEU A 99 -3.10 -4.57 0.85
CA LEU A 99 -1.89 -5.30 1.23
C LEU A 99 -1.25 -4.81 2.53
N THR A 100 -1.82 -3.78 3.18
CA THR A 100 -1.37 -3.35 4.51
C THR A 100 -2.10 -4.08 5.63
N PRO A 101 -1.47 -4.31 6.81
CA PRO A 101 -2.14 -4.88 7.98
C PRO A 101 -3.41 -4.13 8.37
N LYS A 102 -3.40 -2.80 8.27
CA LYS A 102 -4.55 -1.93 8.54
C LYS A 102 -5.70 -2.18 7.56
N ALA A 103 -5.42 -2.22 6.25
CA ALA A 103 -6.44 -2.47 5.23
C ALA A 103 -7.04 -3.88 5.35
N ARG A 104 -6.22 -4.89 5.66
CA ARG A 104 -6.72 -6.25 5.92
C ARG A 104 -7.53 -6.35 7.19
N ASN A 105 -7.10 -5.70 8.27
CA ASN A 105 -7.87 -5.65 9.51
C ASN A 105 -9.22 -4.97 9.30
N ALA A 106 -9.33 -3.98 8.42
CA ALA A 106 -10.62 -3.38 8.09
C ALA A 106 -11.57 -4.38 7.40
N ILE A 107 -11.06 -5.22 6.48
CA ILE A 107 -11.86 -6.29 5.84
C ILE A 107 -12.30 -7.34 6.86
N LEU A 108 -11.39 -7.78 7.73
CA LEU A 108 -11.67 -8.81 8.75
C LEU A 108 -12.53 -8.29 9.91
N ALA A 109 -12.37 -7.02 10.28
CA ALA A 109 -13.10 -6.37 11.36
C ALA A 109 -14.44 -5.79 10.91
N THR A 110 -14.84 -5.95 9.64
CA THR A 110 -16.21 -5.64 9.22
C THR A 110 -17.13 -6.71 9.84
N PRO A 111 -17.82 -6.43 10.96
CA PRO A 111 -18.65 -7.42 11.63
C PRO A 111 -19.98 -7.44 10.88
N GLY A 112 -20.20 -8.47 10.08
CA GLY A 112 -21.51 -8.76 9.51
C GLY A 112 -21.88 -7.96 8.27
N GLY A 113 -21.53 -8.50 7.10
CA GLY A 113 -22.49 -8.63 6.00
C GLY A 113 -23.48 -9.77 6.29
N GLY A 114 -23.99 -9.83 7.52
CA GLY A 114 -25.12 -10.65 7.90
C GLY A 114 -26.37 -9.86 7.55
N GLY A 115 -27.29 -10.50 6.86
CA GLY A 115 -28.52 -9.91 6.35
C GLY A 115 -29.17 -8.93 7.32
N GLY A 116 -29.06 -7.65 6.98
CA GLY A 116 -29.97 -6.62 7.46
C GLY A 116 -31.33 -6.93 6.87
N ASN A 117 -32.14 -7.56 7.70
CA ASN A 117 -33.56 -7.80 7.55
C ASN A 117 -34.30 -6.45 7.58
N ASP A 118 -33.98 -5.56 6.62
CA ASP A 118 -34.87 -4.45 6.31
C ASP A 118 -36.14 -5.11 5.81
N GLY A 119 -37.20 -5.04 6.61
CA GLY A 119 -38.53 -5.57 6.30
C GLY A 119 -39.20 -4.91 5.09
N GLY A 120 -38.42 -4.44 4.11
CA GLY A 120 -38.87 -4.12 2.78
C GLY A 120 -39.10 -5.41 1.99
N PRO A 121 -40.20 -5.50 1.22
CA PRO A 121 -40.52 -6.70 0.47
C PRO A 121 -39.38 -7.04 -0.49
N SER A 122 -38.70 -8.17 -0.25
CA SER A 122 -37.65 -8.63 -1.15
C SER A 122 -38.23 -8.82 -2.57
N PRO A 123 -37.50 -8.45 -3.63
CA PRO A 123 -37.98 -8.56 -5.02
C PRO A 123 -38.48 -9.97 -5.40
N LEU A 124 -37.92 -11.00 -4.77
CA LEU A 124 -38.34 -12.40 -4.93
C LEU A 124 -39.69 -12.71 -4.26
N GLY A 125 -40.06 -11.99 -3.19
CA GLY A 125 -41.36 -12.08 -2.54
C GLY A 125 -42.50 -11.59 -3.45
N HIS A 126 -42.26 -10.53 -4.23
CA HIS A 126 -43.22 -10.03 -5.22
C HIS A 126 -43.49 -11.03 -6.34
N LEU A 127 -42.46 -11.75 -6.82
CA LEU A 127 -42.62 -12.76 -7.85
C LEU A 127 -43.37 -14.00 -7.34
N ARG A 128 -43.15 -14.40 -6.09
CA ARG A 128 -43.89 -15.51 -5.45
C ARG A 128 -45.36 -15.14 -5.23
N ALA A 129 -45.65 -13.90 -4.83
CA ALA A 129 -47.02 -13.40 -4.67
C ALA A 129 -47.77 -13.31 -6.02
N LEU A 130 -47.08 -12.96 -7.11
CA LEU A 130 -47.64 -12.98 -8.47
C LEU A 130 -47.92 -14.41 -8.98
N GLY A 131 -47.10 -15.38 -8.58
CA GLY A 131 -47.32 -16.80 -8.92
C GLY A 131 -48.53 -17.41 -8.21
N SER A 132 -48.78 -17.06 -6.94
CA SER A 132 -49.90 -17.60 -6.16
C SER A 132 -51.28 -17.07 -6.58
N ASN A 133 -51.36 -15.95 -7.28
CA ASN A 133 -52.64 -15.39 -7.77
C ASN A 133 -53.06 -15.91 -9.17
N ARG A 134 -52.31 -16.85 -9.76
CA ARG A 134 -52.58 -17.35 -11.12
C ARG A 134 -53.10 -18.79 -11.12
N ALA A 135 -54.19 -19.05 -10.42
CA ALA A 135 -55.16 -20.12 -10.75
C ALA A 135 -56.44 -19.92 -9.93
N PRO A 136 -57.59 -19.76 -10.59
CA PRO A 136 -58.57 -20.83 -10.44
C PRO A 136 -58.91 -21.47 -11.79
N ALA A 137 -59.20 -22.77 -11.70
CA ALA A 137 -59.60 -23.65 -12.75
C ALA A 137 -60.71 -23.05 -13.63
N VAL A 138 -60.50 -23.06 -14.94
CA VAL A 138 -61.62 -23.03 -15.89
C VAL A 138 -62.23 -24.41 -15.82
N ASP A 139 -63.28 -24.51 -15.02
CA ASP A 139 -64.09 -25.71 -14.91
C ASP A 139 -64.93 -25.89 -16.17
N SER A 140 -65.04 -27.15 -16.54
CA SER A 140 -65.64 -27.69 -17.74
C SER A 140 -67.15 -27.79 -17.56
N SER A 141 -67.95 -27.06 -18.35
CA SER A 141 -69.35 -27.42 -18.53
C SER A 141 -70.00 -26.78 -19.76
N ALA A 142 -70.83 -27.60 -20.43
CA ALA A 142 -71.75 -27.34 -21.55
C ALA A 142 -71.19 -27.70 -22.94
N SER A 143 -71.82 -28.53 -23.76
CA SER A 143 -73.03 -29.37 -23.67
C SER A 143 -72.98 -30.37 -24.83
#